data_AF-A0A5C8TXE2-F1
#
_entry.id   AF-A0A5C8TXE2-F1
#
_cell.length_a   1.000
_cell.length_b   1.000
_cell.length_c   1.000
_cell.angle_alpha   90.00
_cell.angle_beta   90.00
_cell.angle_gamma   90.00
#
_symmetry.space_group_name_H-M   'P 1'
#
loop_
_entity.id
_entity.type
_entity.pdbx_description
1 polymer ?
#
loop_
_entity_poly.entity_id
_entity_poly.type
_entity_poly.pdbx_seq_one_letter_code
_entity_poly.pdbx_strand_id
1 'polypeptide(L)' 'MSDTENWLNSAEVRGRYRISAATLNRWDRDEALEFPAPMVINRRKLYPFSKLLTWERSQASAARRRATA' A
#
# COMPACT_ATOMS: atom_id res chain seq x y z
N MET A 1 20.28 -0.05 -13.52
CA MET A 1 19.24 -1.01 -13.09
C MET A 1 18.00 -0.21 -12.81
N SER A 2 16.98 -0.34 -13.67
CA SER A 2 15.82 0.56 -13.71
C SER A 2 14.75 0.07 -12.72
N ASP A 3 14.79 0.53 -11.48
CA ASP A 3 13.76 0.31 -10.45
C ASP A 3 12.44 1.08 -10.74
N THR A 4 12.19 1.47 -11.99
CA THR A 4 11.59 2.79 -12.20
C THR A 4 10.06 2.84 -12.26
N GLU A 5 9.28 1.89 -12.80
CA GLU A 5 7.83 2.14 -12.96
C GLU A 5 6.97 0.88 -12.86
N ASN A 6 7.14 0.09 -11.79
CA ASN A 6 6.19 -0.99 -11.55
C ASN A 6 4.93 -0.43 -10.84
N TRP A 7 3.82 -0.39 -11.56
CA TRP A 7 2.53 0.06 -11.04
C TRP A 7 1.67 -1.17 -10.77
N LEU A 8 1.25 -1.33 -9.53
CA LEU A 8 0.38 -2.43 -9.13
C LEU A 8 -1.07 -1.99 -9.18
N ASN A 9 -1.93 -2.77 -9.81
CA ASN A 9 -3.37 -2.55 -9.74
C ASN A 9 -3.93 -3.05 -8.40
N SER A 10 -5.17 -2.68 -8.07
CA SER A 10 -5.82 -3.11 -6.83
C SER A 10 -5.87 -4.63 -6.62
N ALA A 11 -5.97 -5.43 -7.68
CA ALA A 11 -5.98 -6.89 -7.55
C ALA A 11 -4.60 -7.44 -7.18
N GLU A 12 -3.54 -6.89 -7.76
CA GLU A 12 -2.16 -7.26 -7.43
C GLU A 12 -1.79 -6.85 -6.01
N VAL A 13 -2.16 -5.63 -5.60
CA VAL A 13 -1.97 -5.16 -4.22
C VAL A 13 -2.70 -6.09 -3.23
N ARG A 14 -3.96 -6.46 -3.53
CA ARG A 14 -4.71 -7.42 -2.72
C ARG A 14 -4.03 -8.78 -2.63
N GLY A 15 -3.50 -9.28 -3.75
CA GLY A 15 -2.76 -10.55 -3.79
C GLY A 15 -1.49 -10.51 -2.95
N ARG A 16 -0.73 -9.42 -3.05
CA ARG A 16 0.53 -9.21 -2.32
C ARG A 16 0.33 -9.23 -0.80
N TYR A 17 -0.64 -8.45 -0.31
CA TYR A 17 -0.92 -8.36 1.13
C TYR A 17 -1.93 -9.41 1.63
N ARG A 18 -2.45 -10.25 0.73
CA ARG A 18 -3.52 -11.24 0.99
C ARG A 18 -4.74 -10.61 1.68
N ILE A 19 -5.14 -9.42 1.22
CA ILE A 19 -6.26 -8.67 1.78
C ILE A 19 -7.50 -8.66 0.88
N SER A 20 -8.66 -8.45 1.50
CA SER A 20 -9.91 -8.27 0.78
C SER A 20 -10.02 -6.89 0.13
N ALA A 21 -10.92 -6.73 -0.84
CA ALA A 21 -11.19 -5.42 -1.45
C ALA A 21 -11.74 -4.41 -0.45
N ALA A 22 -12.54 -4.87 0.53
CA ALA A 22 -13.05 -4.02 1.60
C ALA A 22 -11.92 -3.51 2.50
N THR A 23 -10.93 -4.36 2.79
CA THR A 23 -9.73 -3.97 3.55
C THR A 23 -8.91 -2.93 2.79
N LEU A 24 -8.69 -3.12 1.48
CA LEU A 24 -7.98 -2.13 0.66
C LEU A 24 -8.72 -0.79 0.64
N ASN A 25 -10.06 -0.81 0.51
CA ASN A 25 -10.87 0.41 0.55
C ASN A 25 -10.86 1.08 1.94
N ARG A 26 -10.77 0.30 3.02
CA ARG A 26 -10.56 0.84 4.36
C ARG A 26 -9.20 1.51 4.46
N TRP A 27 -8.13 0.87 3.99
CA TRP A 27 -6.78 1.42 4.00
C TRP A 27 -6.67 2.72 3.20
N ASP A 28 -7.31 2.79 2.03
CA ASP A 28 -7.41 4.02 1.23
C ASP A 28 -8.10 5.18 1.99
N ARG A 29 -8.94 4.88 3.00
CA ARG A 29 -9.69 5.87 3.80
C ARG A 29 -9.09 6.10 5.19
N ASP A 30 -8.15 5.25 5.61
CA ASP A 30 -7.58 5.26 6.95
C ASP A 30 -6.30 6.10 6.91
N GLU A 31 -6.45 7.40 7.16
CA GLU A 31 -5.33 8.36 7.15
C GLU A 31 -4.25 8.00 8.20
N ALA A 32 -4.65 7.35 9.30
CA ALA A 32 -3.72 6.89 10.33
C ALA A 32 -2.79 5.75 9.86
N LEU A 33 -3.15 5.07 8.76
CA LEU A 33 -2.31 4.05 8.13
C LEU A 33 -1.28 4.65 7.19
N GLU A 34 -1.42 5.93 6.80
CA GLU A 34 -0.58 6.63 5.81
C GLU A 34 -0.34 5.80 4.54
N PHE A 35 -1.37 5.07 4.11
CA PHE A 35 -1.27 4.18 2.95
C PHE A 35 -1.03 4.99 1.66
N PRO A 36 -0.22 4.50 0.71
CA PRO A 36 0.06 5.23 -0.52
C PRO A 36 -1.20 5.55 -1.31
N ALA A 37 -1.38 6.83 -1.65
CA ALA A 37 -2.49 7.27 -2.47
C ALA A 37 -2.45 6.59 -3.86
N PRO A 38 -3.56 5.97 -4.31
CA PRO A 38 -3.64 5.41 -5.65
C PRO A 38 -3.68 6.51 -6.71
N MET A 39 -2.99 6.27 -7.81
CA MET A 39 -3.18 7.01 -9.06
C MET A 39 -4.37 6.42 -9.82
N VAL A 40 -5.38 7.24 -10.13
CA VAL A 40 -6.58 6.78 -10.85
C VAL A 40 -6.45 7.09 -12.33
N ILE A 41 -6.30 6.06 -13.17
CA ILE A 41 -6.28 6.19 -14.64
C ILE A 41 -7.40 5.32 -15.20
N ASN A 42 -8.26 5.88 -16.07
CA ASN A 42 -9.37 5.17 -16.70
C ASN A 42 -10.23 4.35 -15.70
N ARG A 43 -10.57 4.96 -14.56
CA ARG A 43 -11.34 4.35 -13.45
C ARG A 43 -10.64 3.19 -12.74
N ARG A 44 -9.36 2.93 -13.03
CA ARG A 44 -8.53 1.93 -12.36
C ARG A 44 -7.60 2.60 -11.37
N LYS A 45 -7.50 2.04 -10.15
CA LYS A 45 -6.54 2.46 -9.14
C LYS A 45 -5.20 1.74 -9.38
N LEU A 46 -4.15 2.52 -9.52
CA LEU A 46 -2.77 2.07 -9.73
C LEU A 46 -1.91 2.59 -8.58
N TYR A 47 -1.18 1.69 -7.95
CA TYR A 47 -0.34 1.98 -6.80
C TYR A 47 1.12 1.88 -7.21
N PRO A 48 1.92 2.93 -7.01
CA PRO A 48 3.34 2.89 -7.34
C PRO A 48 4.07 1.97 -6.37
N PHE A 49 4.78 0.97 -6.92
CA PHE A 49 5.49 -0.04 -6.14
C PHE A 49 6.49 0.57 -5.14
N SER A 50 7.23 1.60 -5.56
CA SER A 50 8.22 2.26 -4.70
C SER A 50 7.58 2.87 -3.45
N LYS A 51 6.37 3.44 -3.55
CA LYS A 51 5.66 3.99 -2.39
C LYS A 51 5.14 2.89 -1.46
N LEU A 52 4.64 1.78 -2.02
CA LEU A 52 4.27 0.61 -1.23
C LEU A 52 5.45 0.08 -0.43
N LEU A 53 6.63 0.00 -1.04
CA LEU A 53 7.85 -0.44 -0.36
C LEU A 53 8.27 0.53 0.76
N THR A 54 8.19 1.84 0.53
CA THR A 54 8.46 2.84 1.58
C THR A 54 7.48 2.69 2.74
N TRP A 55 6.19 2.51 2.44
CA TRP A 55 5.16 2.31 3.46
C TRP A 55 5.38 1.01 4.26
N GLU A 56 5.74 -0.10 3.60
CA GLU A 56 6.07 -1.37 4.29
C GLU A 56 7.21 -1.17 5.30
N ARG A 57 8.24 -0.39 4.94
CA ARG A 57 9.37 -0.07 5.84
C ARG A 57 8.94 0.80 7.03
N SER A 58 8.07 1.79 6.80
CA SER A 58 7.51 2.62 7.87
C SER A 58 6.67 1.78 8.84
N GLN A 59 5.84 0.87 8.33
CA GLN A 59 5.00 -0.01 9.15
C GLN A 59 5.81 -1.04 9.95
N ALA A 60 6.88 -1.61 9.39
CA ALA A 60 7.78 -2.49 10.14
C ALA A 60 8.41 -1.77 11.35
N SER A 61 8.68 -0.47 11.20
CA SER A 61 9.21 0.38 12.29
C SER A 61 8.15 0.73 13.33
N ALA A 62 6.89 0.96 12.90
CA ALA A 62 5.76 1.29 13.78
C ALA A 62 5.23 0.06 14.55
N ALA A 63 5.14 -1.11 13.92
CA ALA A 63 4.75 -2.36 14.57
C ALA A 63 5.71 -2.74 15.70
N ARG A 64 7.01 -2.50 15.50
CA ARG A 64 8.05 -2.71 16.51
C ARG A 64 7.86 -1.84 17.76
N ARG A 65 7.21 -0.68 17.62
CA ARG A 65 6.87 0.21 18.76
C ARG A 65 5.63 -0.24 19.53
N ARG A 66 4.71 -1.00 18.92
CA ARG A 66 3.49 -1.52 19.58
C ARG A 66 3.71 -2.82 20.35
N ALA A 67 4.77 -3.56 20.08
CA ALA A 67 5.11 -4.82 20.75
C ALA A 67 5.89 -4.63 22.08
N THR A 68 6.20 -3.38 22.47
CA THR A 68 6.99 -3.05 23.66
C THR A 68 6.27 -2.01 24.53
N ALA A 69 4.97 -2.19 24.73
CA ALA A 69 4.14 -1.47 25.69
C ALA A 69 3.27 -2.49 26.42
#